data_AF-A0A550H5G1-F1
#
_entry.id   AF-A0A550H5G1-F1
#
_cell.length_a   1.000
_cell.length_b   1.000
_cell.length_c   1.000
_cell.angle_alpha   90.00
_cell.angle_beta   90.00
_cell.angle_gamma   90.00
#
_symmetry.space_group_name_H-M   'P 1'
#
loop_
_entity.id
_entity.type
_entity.pdbx_description
1 polymer ?
#
loop_
_entity_poly.entity_id
_entity_poly.type
_entity_poly.pdbx_seq_one_letter_code
_entity_poly.pdbx_strand_id
1 'polypeptide(L)' 'MPTHGSLTKAGKVRAQTPKIETTNNLKSPSPLRRNKQNYMSRIVYKPRDDYRRRR' A
#
# COMPACT_ATOMS: atom_id res chain seq x y z
N MET A 1 23.92 28.18 -26.73
CA MET A 1 23.90 27.96 -25.25
C MET A 1 22.56 27.35 -24.88
N PRO A 2 22.50 26.24 -24.12
CA PRO A 2 21.22 25.78 -23.59
C PRO A 2 20.76 26.78 -22.52
N THR A 3 19.70 27.52 -22.82
CA THR A 3 19.03 28.44 -21.90
C THR A 3 18.24 27.62 -20.89
N HIS A 4 18.46 27.87 -19.60
CA HIS A 4 17.79 27.33 -18.41
C HIS A 4 17.50 25.80 -18.39
N GLY A 5 18.15 25.10 -17.47
CA GLY A 5 18.11 23.64 -17.26
C GLY A 5 16.77 23.04 -16.82
N SER A 6 15.75 23.18 -17.66
CA SER A 6 14.41 22.60 -17.51
C SER A 6 14.36 21.15 -17.97
N LEU A 7 15.09 20.79 -19.04
CA LEU A 7 15.13 19.43 -19.59
C LEU A 7 16.07 18.49 -18.84
N THR A 8 17.20 18.97 -18.33
CA THR A 8 18.19 18.13 -17.63
C THR A 8 17.70 17.59 -16.29
N LYS A 9 16.63 18.19 -15.74
CA LYS A 9 15.99 17.76 -14.48
C LYS A 9 14.83 16.79 -14.71
N ALA A 10 14.37 16.62 -15.95
CA ALA A 10 13.26 15.73 -16.26
C ALA A 10 13.67 14.28 -15.96
N GLY A 11 12.82 13.55 -15.23
CA GLY A 11 13.04 12.13 -14.94
C GLY A 11 14.14 11.80 -13.92
N LYS A 12 14.95 12.77 -13.44
CA LYS A 12 16.03 12.54 -12.46
C LYS A 12 15.54 11.75 -11.23
N VAL A 13 14.41 12.16 -10.65
CA VAL A 13 13.87 11.53 -9.44
C VAL A 13 13.44 10.09 -9.72
N ARG A 14 12.84 9.81 -10.88
CA ARG A 14 12.41 8.46 -11.28
C ARG A 14 13.60 7.54 -11.60
N ALA A 15 14.67 8.09 -12.15
CA ALA A 15 15.91 7.34 -12.41
C ALA A 15 16.71 7.09 -11.13
N GLN A 16 16.65 8.02 -10.16
CA GLN A 16 17.30 7.90 -8.87
C GLN A 16 16.60 6.89 -7.94
N THR A 17 15.28 6.70 -8.06
CA THR A 17 14.56 5.72 -7.25
C THR A 17 14.95 4.29 -7.66
N PRO A 18 15.51 3.48 -6.75
CA PRO A 18 15.82 2.09 -7.06
C PRO A 18 14.54 1.33 -7.38
N LYS A 19 14.60 0.41 -8.36
CA LYS A 19 13.49 -0.46 -8.70
C LYS A 19 13.30 -1.48 -7.57
N ILE A 20 12.12 -1.48 -6.98
CA ILE A 20 11.72 -2.49 -5.99
C ILE A 20 10.90 -3.56 -6.70
N GLU A 21 11.26 -4.82 -6.46
CA GLU A 21 10.54 -5.97 -7.01
C GLU A 21 9.16 -6.13 -6.36
N THR A 22 8.20 -6.65 -7.12
CA THR A 22 6.88 -6.94 -6.59
C THR A 22 6.93 -8.13 -5.63
N THR A 23 6.16 -8.08 -4.55
CA THR A 23 6.05 -9.20 -3.61
C THR A 23 5.35 -10.38 -4.29
N ASN A 24 5.89 -11.60 -4.18
CA ASN A 24 5.36 -12.81 -4.82
C ASN A 24 3.87 -13.14 -4.54
N ASN A 25 3.26 -12.52 -3.54
CA ASN A 25 1.89 -12.78 -3.10
C ASN A 25 0.87 -11.74 -3.63
N LEU A 26 0.84 -11.49 -4.95
CA LEU A 26 -0.12 -10.54 -5.53
C LEU A 26 -1.56 -11.09 -5.63
N LYS A 27 -1.76 -12.40 -5.44
CA LYS A 27 -3.08 -13.01 -5.64
C LYS A 27 -3.99 -12.73 -4.46
N SER A 28 -4.86 -11.73 -4.63
CA SER A 28 -6.01 -11.57 -3.73
C SER A 28 -6.87 -12.84 -3.75
N PRO A 29 -7.40 -13.29 -2.60
CA PRO A 29 -8.32 -14.41 -2.57
C PRO A 29 -9.58 -14.10 -3.38
N SER A 30 -10.28 -15.16 -3.83
CA SER A 30 -11.57 -15.02 -4.49
C SER A 30 -12.56 -14.22 -3.62
N PRO A 31 -13.54 -13.53 -4.23
CA PRO A 31 -14.45 -12.63 -3.50
C PRO A 31 -15.13 -13.30 -2.30
N LEU A 32 -15.54 -14.56 -2.42
CA LEU A 32 -16.15 -15.33 -1.33
C LEU A 32 -15.20 -15.48 -0.14
N ARG A 33 -13.95 -15.89 -0.39
CA ARG A 33 -12.94 -16.07 0.66
C ARG A 33 -12.54 -14.73 1.28
N ARG A 34 -12.38 -13.69 0.46
CA ARG A 34 -12.11 -12.32 0.92
C ARG A 34 -13.21 -11.81 1.85
N ASN A 35 -14.47 -11.96 1.45
CA ASN A 35 -15.62 -11.50 2.22
C ASN A 35 -15.77 -12.28 3.53
N LYS A 36 -15.57 -13.61 3.50
CA LYS A 36 -15.56 -14.45 4.71
C LYS A 36 -14.47 -14.00 5.68
N GLN A 37 -13.24 -13.82 5.21
CA GLN A 37 -12.13 -13.36 6.05
C GLN A 37 -12.38 -11.98 6.64
N ASN A 38 -12.92 -11.04 5.86
CA ASN A 38 -13.27 -9.69 6.34
C ASN A 38 -14.38 -9.73 7.38
N TYR A 39 -15.41 -10.55 7.20
CA TYR A 39 -16.48 -10.70 8.18
C TYR A 39 -15.95 -11.27 9.50
N MET A 40 -15.13 -12.32 9.43
CA MET A 40 -14.48 -12.91 10.60
C MET A 40 -13.62 -11.88 11.34
N SER A 41 -12.73 -11.17 10.66
CA SER A 41 -11.82 -10.22 11.31
C SER A 41 -12.52 -8.97 11.85
N ARG A 42 -13.54 -8.45 11.15
CA ARG A 42 -14.19 -7.18 11.51
C ARG A 42 -15.35 -7.32 12.47
N ILE A 43 -16.04 -8.47 12.47
CA ILE A 43 -17.26 -8.69 13.27
C ILE A 43 -16.98 -9.70 14.37
N VAL A 44 -16.56 -10.91 14.00
CA VAL A 44 -16.42 -12.02 14.96
C VAL A 44 -15.23 -11.83 15.90
N TYR A 45 -14.07 -11.46 15.36
CA TYR A 45 -12.83 -11.30 16.11
C TYR A 45 -12.52 -9.86 16.48
N LYS A 46 -13.50 -8.96 16.35
CA LYS A 46 -13.30 -7.56 16.71
C LYS A 46 -12.96 -7.48 18.20
N PRO A 47 -11.75 -7.00 18.58
CA PRO A 47 -11.43 -6.78 19.98
C PRO A 47 -12.40 -5.75 20.55
N ARG A 48 -12.80 -5.91 21.80
CA ARG A 48 -13.46 -4.81 22.52
C ARG A 48 -12.48 -3.64 22.53
N ASP A 49 -12.92 -2.48 22.05
CA ASP A 49 -12.13 -1.25 21.86
C ASP A 49 -11.73 -0.60 23.21
N ASP A 50 -11.34 -1.42 24.19
CA ASP A 50 -11.12 -1.01 25.57
C ASP A 50 -9.84 -0.15 25.70
N TYR A 51 -8.93 -0.23 24.72
CA TYR A 51 -7.73 0.61 24.64
C TYR A 51 -8.04 2.04 24.18
N ARG A 52 -9.11 2.27 23.40
CA ARG A 52 -9.54 3.62 22.99
C ARG A 52 -10.38 4.32 24.06
N ARG A 53 -11.10 3.55 24.89
CA ARG A 53 -11.93 4.10 25.99
C ARG A 53 -11.15 4.53 27.23
N ARG A 54 -9.85 4.18 27.32
CA ARG A 54 -8.97 4.53 28.45
C ARG A 54 -8.11 5.77 28.21
N ARG A 55 -8.25 6.44 27.06
CA ARG A 55 -7.48 7.63 26.69
C ARG A 55 -8.35 8.88 26.71
#